data_AF-A0A7V9AT97-F1
#
_entry.id   AF-A0A7V9AT97-F1
#
_cell.length_a   1.000
_cell.length_b   1.000
_cell.length_c   1.000
_cell.angle_alpha   90.00
_cell.angle_beta   90.00
_cell.angle_gamma   90.00
#
_symmetry.space_group_name_H-M   'P 1'
#
loop_
_entity.id
_entity.type
_entity.pdbx_description
1 polymer ?
#
loop_
_entity_poly.entity_id
_entity_poly.type
_entity_poly.pdbx_seq_one_letter_code
_entity_poly.pdbx_strand_id
1 'polypeptide(L)'
;MTDPDIINPGDVNSAASAEALRAGALLRLSGMTSGGESVFHYPGLLADEWRSGDTFTQRDETDKRSIQASNANLNGMWFAIHRTRSAAEQARDAIRQFSPLLVSDIAQTYWIRGFAETALAENYCNATPISKFSTTDLVLEFGEPETNAQVYARAKASFDTATSTAGTNARGDSVRILARIGRARVAANQGQWAAALTEVTGTPAISDVFRYQNFHQEGVSSTNQIWALNNSGRRYVIGERDGGVGINFATARDPRLPWCLGNDAVCKSFGVTSSTSFDGNFGPGTTRIGGPFYVQLIWPSRDNEVTISS
;
A
#
# COMPACT_ATOMS: atom_id res chain seq x y z
N MET A 1 -42.12 -14.87 6.67
CA MET A 1 -40.90 -15.69 6.56
C MET A 1 -39.84 -14.77 5.99
N THR A 2 -38.86 -14.38 6.80
CA THR A 2 -37.73 -13.56 6.33
C THR A 2 -36.76 -14.53 5.66
N ASP A 3 -36.54 -14.37 4.37
CA ASP A 3 -35.56 -15.18 3.64
C ASP A 3 -34.16 -14.68 4.01
N PRO A 4 -33.33 -15.48 4.71
CA PRO A 4 -32.00 -15.05 5.13
C PRO A 4 -31.04 -14.83 3.95
N ASP A 5 -31.40 -15.30 2.75
CA ASP A 5 -30.57 -15.16 1.55
C ASP A 5 -30.88 -13.87 0.75
N ILE A 6 -31.94 -13.15 1.13
CA ILE A 6 -32.31 -11.86 0.51
C ILE A 6 -31.97 -10.73 1.49
N ILE A 7 -30.89 -10.00 1.17
CA ILE A 7 -30.60 -8.72 1.81
C ILE A 7 -31.62 -7.71 1.30
N ASN A 8 -32.58 -7.30 2.14
CA ASN A 8 -33.51 -6.26 1.71
C ASN A 8 -32.77 -4.92 1.61
N PRO A 9 -33.06 -4.08 0.60
CA PRO A 9 -32.45 -2.76 0.48
C PRO A 9 -32.62 -1.89 1.73
N GLY A 10 -33.72 -2.05 2.47
CA GLY A 10 -33.95 -1.36 3.74
C GLY A 10 -32.96 -1.75 4.85
N ASP A 11 -32.48 -3.00 4.86
CA ASP A 11 -31.57 -3.52 5.90
C ASP A 11 -30.15 -2.99 5.71
N VAL A 12 -29.79 -2.55 4.50
CA VAL A 12 -28.47 -1.97 4.18
C VAL A 12 -28.44 -0.45 4.17
N ASN A 13 -29.59 0.23 4.32
CA ASN A 13 -29.69 1.69 4.35
C ASN A 13 -29.62 2.23 5.79
N SER A 14 -28.48 2.02 6.45
CA SER A 14 -28.33 2.36 7.88
C SER A 14 -26.94 2.92 8.23
N ALA A 15 -26.84 3.54 9.41
CA ALA A 15 -25.57 3.98 9.98
C ALA A 15 -24.58 2.82 10.17
N ALA A 16 -25.07 1.64 10.56
CA ALA A 16 -24.23 0.45 10.73
C ALA A 16 -23.63 -0.01 9.39
N SER A 17 -24.43 0.02 8.32
CA SER A 17 -23.97 -0.32 6.97
C SER A 17 -22.96 0.71 6.43
N ALA A 18 -23.15 1.99 6.72
CA ALA A 18 -22.18 3.03 6.36
C ALA A 18 -20.83 2.81 7.04
N GLU A 19 -20.82 2.44 8.34
CA GLU A 19 -19.59 2.08 9.03
C GLU A 19 -18.96 0.78 8.48
N ALA A 20 -19.78 -0.20 8.10
CA ALA A 20 -19.28 -1.42 7.45
C ALA A 20 -18.59 -1.12 6.10
N LEU A 21 -19.10 -0.17 5.30
CA LEU A 21 -18.45 0.29 4.08
C LEU A 21 -17.12 1.00 4.38
N ARG A 22 -17.04 1.80 5.44
CA ARG A 22 -15.79 2.41 5.90
C ARG A 22 -14.75 1.37 6.31
N ALA A 23 -15.15 0.38 7.11
CA ALA A 23 -14.30 -0.75 7.48
C ALA A 23 -13.83 -1.53 6.23
N GLY A 24 -14.71 -1.70 5.24
CA GLY A 24 -14.37 -2.26 3.94
C GLY A 24 -13.32 -1.45 3.19
N ALA A 25 -13.43 -0.12 3.17
CA ALA A 25 -12.43 0.76 2.55
C ALA A 25 -11.06 0.66 3.24
N LEU A 26 -11.04 0.55 4.56
CA LEU A 26 -9.81 0.31 5.35
C LEU A 26 -9.19 -1.06 5.06
N LEU A 27 -10.02 -2.11 4.92
CA LEU A 27 -9.55 -3.43 4.53
C LEU A 27 -8.94 -3.41 3.12
N ARG A 28 -9.54 -2.66 2.18
CA ARG A 28 -8.97 -2.47 0.83
C ARG A 28 -7.65 -1.71 0.87
N LEU A 29 -7.53 -0.67 1.70
CA LEU A 29 -6.27 0.03 1.94
C LEU A 29 -5.19 -0.93 2.45
N SER A 30 -5.52 -1.78 3.42
CA SER A 30 -4.62 -2.84 3.90
C SER A 30 -4.22 -3.78 2.75
N GLY A 31 -5.17 -4.24 1.95
CA GLY A 31 -4.91 -5.12 0.80
C GLY A 31 -4.02 -4.51 -0.29
N MET A 32 -4.18 -3.22 -0.60
CA MET A 32 -3.29 -2.52 -1.56
C MET A 32 -1.94 -2.11 -0.96
N THR A 33 -1.71 -2.36 0.34
CA THR A 33 -0.45 -2.11 1.05
C THR A 33 0.08 -3.42 1.63
N SER A 34 0.05 -3.65 2.94
CA SER A 34 0.73 -4.79 3.56
C SER A 34 -0.07 -6.10 3.62
N GLY A 35 -1.36 -6.06 3.32
CA GLY A 35 -2.25 -7.24 3.36
C GLY A 35 -2.31 -8.03 2.05
N GLY A 36 -1.71 -7.50 0.97
CA GLY A 36 -1.59 -8.13 -0.34
C GLY A 36 -0.17 -7.99 -0.90
N GLU A 37 0.09 -8.66 -2.02
CA GLU A 37 1.26 -8.36 -2.86
C GLU A 37 0.94 -7.10 -3.69
N SER A 38 1.74 -6.04 -3.53
CA SER A 38 1.18 -4.69 -3.57
C SER A 38 2.20 -3.60 -3.92
N VAL A 39 1.80 -2.34 -3.70
CA VAL A 39 2.64 -1.13 -3.85
C VAL A 39 3.86 -1.11 -2.91
N PHE A 40 4.00 -2.03 -1.96
CA PHE A 40 5.21 -2.18 -1.14
C PHE A 40 6.20 -3.22 -1.69
N HIS A 41 5.80 -3.95 -2.73
CA HIS A 41 6.56 -5.05 -3.30
C HIS A 41 7.04 -4.71 -4.72
N TYR A 42 6.11 -4.46 -5.64
CA TYR A 42 6.42 -4.29 -7.06
C TYR A 42 7.29 -3.08 -7.40
N PRO A 43 7.02 -1.85 -6.90
CA PRO A 43 7.94 -0.74 -7.16
C PRO A 43 9.31 -0.98 -6.53
N GLY A 44 9.40 -1.74 -5.42
CA GLY A 44 10.68 -2.11 -4.84
C GLY A 44 11.49 -3.06 -5.73
N LEU A 45 10.86 -3.97 -6.48
CA LEU A 45 11.53 -4.73 -7.55
C LEU A 45 12.02 -3.79 -8.67
N LEU A 46 11.19 -2.83 -9.07
CA LEU A 46 11.55 -1.88 -10.12
C LEU A 46 12.68 -0.91 -9.70
N ALA A 47 12.84 -0.68 -8.40
CA ALA A 47 13.84 0.22 -7.81
C ALA A 47 15.07 -0.52 -7.23
N ASP A 48 15.17 -1.84 -7.43
CA ASP A 48 16.20 -2.72 -6.84
C ASP A 48 16.22 -2.78 -5.31
N GLU A 49 15.21 -2.24 -4.61
CA GLU A 49 15.05 -2.46 -3.16
C GLU A 49 14.85 -3.97 -2.88
N TRP A 50 14.09 -4.60 -3.76
CA TRP A 50 13.91 -6.04 -3.79
C TRP A 50 14.52 -6.62 -5.07
N ARG A 51 14.96 -7.85 -4.95
CA ARG A 51 15.22 -8.80 -6.02
C ARG A 51 14.13 -9.87 -6.01
N SER A 52 13.75 -10.36 -7.18
CA SER A 52 12.95 -11.59 -7.29
C SER A 52 13.75 -12.77 -6.75
N GLY A 53 13.23 -13.39 -5.70
CA GLY A 53 13.82 -14.56 -5.05
C GLY A 53 13.15 -15.87 -5.43
N ASP A 54 12.26 -15.87 -6.43
CA ASP A 54 11.47 -17.05 -6.83
C ASP A 54 11.48 -17.33 -8.34
N THR A 55 10.59 -18.20 -8.80
CA THR A 55 10.49 -18.60 -10.22
C THR A 55 9.20 -18.15 -10.90
N PHE A 56 8.44 -17.24 -10.28
CA PHE A 56 7.22 -16.72 -10.87
C PHE A 56 7.59 -15.64 -11.88
N THR A 57 7.28 -15.91 -13.16
CA THR A 57 7.70 -15.05 -14.27
C THR A 57 7.24 -13.61 -14.11
N GLN A 58 6.08 -13.37 -13.50
CA GLN A 58 5.54 -12.02 -13.32
C GLN A 58 6.41 -11.14 -12.39
N ARG A 59 7.05 -11.71 -11.36
CA ARG A 59 7.98 -10.97 -10.49
C ARG A 59 9.30 -10.72 -11.20
N ASP A 60 9.83 -11.76 -11.84
CA ASP A 60 11.03 -11.68 -12.67
C ASP A 60 10.92 -10.64 -13.78
N GLU A 61 9.77 -10.55 -14.44
CA GLU A 61 9.48 -9.53 -15.46
C GLU A 61 9.58 -8.11 -14.89
N THR A 62 9.09 -7.90 -13.65
CA THR A 62 9.15 -6.59 -12.98
C THR A 62 10.59 -6.26 -12.58
N ASP A 63 11.28 -7.22 -11.97
CA ASP A 63 12.69 -7.12 -11.56
C ASP A 63 13.61 -6.82 -12.75
N LYS A 64 13.42 -7.55 -13.87
CA LYS A 64 14.17 -7.36 -15.12
C LYS A 64 13.71 -6.16 -15.95
N ARG A 65 12.69 -5.40 -15.51
CA ARG A 65 12.06 -4.30 -16.25
C ARG A 65 11.58 -4.71 -17.66
N SER A 66 11.18 -5.96 -17.80
CA SER A 66 10.65 -6.55 -19.05
C SER A 66 9.17 -6.91 -18.90
N ILE A 67 8.41 -6.02 -18.26
CA ILE A 67 7.01 -6.22 -17.88
C ILE A 67 6.14 -6.47 -19.11
N GLN A 68 5.42 -7.59 -19.11
CA GLN A 68 4.41 -7.87 -20.14
C GLN A 68 3.08 -7.19 -19.79
N ALA A 69 2.30 -6.79 -20.79
CA ALA A 69 0.96 -6.23 -20.57
C ALA A 69 0.00 -7.22 -19.88
N SER A 70 0.26 -8.52 -20.01
CA SER A 70 -0.50 -9.61 -19.36
C SER A 70 -0.05 -9.91 -17.92
N ASN A 71 0.89 -9.14 -17.36
CA ASN A 71 1.41 -9.38 -16.01
C ASN A 71 0.29 -9.30 -14.95
N ALA A 72 -0.18 -10.46 -14.51
CA ALA A 72 -1.35 -10.58 -13.63
C ALA A 72 -1.11 -9.95 -12.25
N ASN A 73 0.14 -9.91 -11.80
CA ASN A 73 0.55 -9.33 -10.53
C ASN A 73 0.37 -7.81 -10.52
N LEU A 74 0.87 -7.12 -11.55
CA LEU A 74 0.69 -5.67 -11.71
C LEU A 74 -0.76 -5.29 -12.06
N ASN A 75 -1.47 -6.13 -12.81
CA ASN A 75 -2.92 -5.95 -13.02
C ASN A 75 -3.69 -6.08 -11.69
N GLY A 76 -3.31 -7.03 -10.84
CA GLY A 76 -3.86 -7.20 -9.49
C GLY A 76 -3.64 -5.96 -8.62
N MET A 77 -2.43 -5.39 -8.64
CA MET A 77 -2.11 -4.14 -7.94
C MET A 77 -2.97 -2.97 -8.47
N TRP A 78 -3.07 -2.80 -9.78
CA TRP A 78 -3.91 -1.78 -10.41
C TRP A 78 -5.36 -1.86 -9.92
N PHE A 79 -5.95 -3.05 -9.96
CA PHE A 79 -7.31 -3.27 -9.47
C PHE A 79 -7.44 -3.06 -7.96
N ALA A 80 -6.42 -3.37 -7.16
CA ALA A 80 -6.44 -3.10 -5.72
C ALA A 80 -6.47 -1.60 -5.42
N ILE A 81 -5.68 -0.80 -6.14
CA ILE A 81 -5.64 0.66 -5.96
C ILE A 81 -6.98 1.29 -6.37
N HIS A 82 -7.51 0.97 -7.56
CA HIS A 82 -8.80 1.48 -8.01
C HIS A 82 -9.96 1.06 -7.10
N ARG A 83 -9.98 -0.20 -6.62
CA ARG A 83 -11.00 -0.66 -5.66
C ARG A 83 -10.92 0.08 -4.34
N THR A 84 -9.73 0.40 -3.84
CA THR A 84 -9.56 1.20 -2.63
C THR A 84 -10.11 2.61 -2.82
N ARG A 85 -9.81 3.24 -3.95
CA ARG A 85 -10.35 4.56 -4.32
C ARG A 85 -11.88 4.54 -4.37
N SER A 86 -12.48 3.60 -5.10
CA SER A 86 -13.94 3.52 -5.24
C SER A 86 -14.64 3.15 -3.92
N ALA A 87 -14.05 2.26 -3.12
CA ALA A 87 -14.60 1.91 -1.80
C ALA A 87 -14.61 3.11 -0.85
N ALA A 88 -13.59 3.96 -0.91
CA ALA A 88 -13.56 5.21 -0.13
C ALA A 88 -14.68 6.18 -0.56
N GLU A 89 -14.94 6.31 -1.86
CA GLU A 89 -16.05 7.14 -2.37
C GLU A 89 -17.42 6.59 -1.93
N GLN A 90 -17.64 5.28 -2.02
CA GLN A 90 -18.88 4.64 -1.57
C GLN A 90 -19.10 4.80 -0.06
N ALA A 91 -18.06 4.57 0.75
CA ALA A 91 -18.12 4.76 2.19
C ALA A 91 -18.42 6.22 2.55
N ARG A 92 -17.77 7.18 1.88
CA ARG A 92 -18.01 8.62 2.08
C ARG A 92 -19.48 8.97 1.86
N ASP A 93 -20.05 8.51 0.75
CA ASP A 93 -21.41 8.87 0.36
C ASP A 93 -22.44 8.24 1.31
N ALA A 94 -22.21 6.98 1.73
CA ALA A 94 -23.04 6.33 2.74
C ALA A 94 -22.95 7.02 4.11
N ILE A 95 -21.76 7.39 4.59
CA ILE A 95 -21.62 8.10 5.87
C ILE A 95 -22.30 9.46 5.80
N ARG A 96 -22.17 10.20 4.69
CA ARG A 96 -22.87 11.48 4.51
C ARG A 96 -24.38 11.34 4.57
N GLN A 97 -24.92 10.26 4.02
CA GLN A 97 -26.35 10.00 4.02
C GLN A 97 -26.87 9.56 5.39
N PHE A 98 -26.19 8.60 6.03
CA PHE A 98 -26.73 7.90 7.21
C PHE A 98 -26.08 8.33 8.54
N SER A 99 -24.95 9.01 8.52
CA SER A 99 -24.21 9.45 9.71
C SER A 99 -23.42 10.76 9.49
N PRO A 100 -24.06 11.85 9.01
CA PRO A 100 -23.37 13.06 8.56
C PRO A 100 -22.56 13.77 9.64
N LEU A 101 -22.86 13.53 10.92
CA LEU A 101 -22.14 14.12 12.05
C LEU A 101 -20.79 13.44 12.33
N LEU A 102 -20.51 12.28 11.74
CA LEU A 102 -19.23 11.57 11.86
C LEU A 102 -18.17 12.17 10.91
N VAL A 103 -17.89 13.46 11.07
CA VAL A 103 -17.04 14.23 10.15
C VAL A 103 -15.61 13.68 10.06
N SER A 104 -15.07 13.13 11.15
CA SER A 104 -13.74 12.49 11.14
C SER A 104 -13.69 11.20 10.32
N ASP A 105 -14.82 10.50 10.21
CA ASP A 105 -14.94 9.28 9.41
C ASP A 105 -15.07 9.61 7.94
N ILE A 106 -15.86 10.65 7.62
CA ILE A 106 -15.90 11.24 6.28
C ILE A 106 -14.48 11.70 5.87
N ALA A 107 -13.76 12.40 6.75
CA ALA A 107 -12.41 12.85 6.48
C ALA A 107 -11.42 11.70 6.23
N GLN A 108 -11.54 10.60 6.98
CA GLN A 108 -10.69 9.42 6.76
C GLN A 108 -10.90 8.82 5.36
N THR A 109 -12.15 8.78 4.86
CA THR A 109 -12.40 8.30 3.49
C THR A 109 -11.70 9.15 2.43
N TYR A 110 -11.64 10.48 2.62
CA TYR A 110 -10.87 11.36 1.74
C TYR A 110 -9.37 11.08 1.80
N TRP A 111 -8.83 10.81 2.99
CA TRP A 111 -7.43 10.41 3.11
C TRP A 111 -7.15 9.07 2.38
N ILE A 112 -8.00 8.05 2.55
CA ILE A 112 -7.86 6.76 1.85
C ILE A 112 -7.87 6.97 0.34
N ARG A 113 -8.79 7.79 -0.18
CA ARG A 113 -8.89 8.14 -1.59
C ARG A 113 -7.60 8.82 -2.08
N GLY A 114 -7.11 9.82 -1.35
CA GLY A 114 -5.86 10.52 -1.68
C GLY A 114 -4.63 9.62 -1.67
N PHE A 115 -4.55 8.68 -0.73
CA PHE A 115 -3.49 7.67 -0.70
C PHE A 115 -3.51 6.78 -1.95
N ALA A 116 -4.69 6.28 -2.34
CA ALA A 116 -4.84 5.47 -3.54
C ALA A 116 -4.50 6.26 -4.82
N GLU A 117 -4.92 7.53 -4.92
CA GLU A 117 -4.59 8.40 -6.05
C GLU A 117 -3.08 8.70 -6.12
N THR A 118 -2.43 8.91 -4.97
CA THR A 118 -0.96 9.07 -4.92
C THR A 118 -0.27 7.81 -5.42
N ALA A 119 -0.71 6.63 -4.98
CA ALA A 119 -0.15 5.35 -5.42
C ALA A 119 -0.31 5.12 -6.94
N LEU A 120 -1.41 5.56 -7.56
CA LEU A 120 -1.56 5.50 -9.02
C LEU A 120 -0.47 6.31 -9.71
N ALA A 121 -0.31 7.57 -9.33
CA ALA A 121 0.64 8.50 -9.97
C ALA A 121 2.12 8.15 -9.71
N GLU A 122 2.40 7.40 -8.64
CA GLU A 122 3.75 6.91 -8.32
C GLU A 122 4.13 5.66 -9.10
N ASN A 123 3.18 4.74 -9.29
CA ASN A 123 3.48 3.39 -9.78
C ASN A 123 3.14 3.19 -11.25
N TYR A 124 2.32 4.06 -11.84
CA TYR A 124 1.89 3.96 -13.23
C TYR A 124 2.21 5.24 -14.00
N CYS A 125 2.48 5.06 -15.29
CA CYS A 125 2.76 6.16 -16.21
C CYS A 125 1.50 7.02 -16.45
N ASN A 126 1.70 8.15 -17.14
CA ASN A 126 0.64 9.03 -17.61
C ASN A 126 -0.49 8.29 -18.33
N ALA A 127 -1.65 8.96 -18.43
CA ALA A 127 -2.88 8.45 -19.03
C ALA A 127 -3.62 7.44 -18.13
N THR A 128 -3.63 7.70 -16.81
CA THR A 128 -4.39 6.90 -15.85
C THR A 128 -5.89 7.27 -15.95
N PRO A 129 -6.79 6.34 -16.31
CA PRO A 129 -8.22 6.62 -16.33
C PRO A 129 -8.82 6.63 -14.92
N ILE A 130 -9.48 7.72 -14.53
CA ILE A 130 -10.12 7.86 -13.21
C ILE A 130 -11.64 7.76 -13.34
N SER A 131 -12.15 6.53 -13.46
CA SER A 131 -13.59 6.27 -13.54
C SER A 131 -14.28 6.44 -12.18
N LYS A 132 -15.58 6.74 -12.19
CA LYS A 132 -16.41 6.83 -10.98
C LYS A 132 -17.79 6.22 -11.23
N PHE A 133 -18.51 5.89 -10.17
CA PHE A 133 -19.91 5.52 -10.29
C PHE A 133 -20.78 6.77 -10.18
N SER A 134 -21.74 6.94 -11.10
CA SER A 134 -22.77 7.98 -10.98
C SER A 134 -23.62 7.68 -9.75
N THR A 135 -23.75 8.65 -8.85
CA THR A 135 -24.60 8.55 -7.65
C THR A 135 -26.09 8.65 -8.00
N THR A 136 -26.43 9.11 -9.21
CA THR A 136 -27.81 9.32 -9.65
C THR A 136 -28.31 8.16 -10.52
N ASP A 137 -27.46 7.70 -11.45
CA ASP A 137 -27.89 6.76 -12.49
C ASP A 137 -27.41 5.33 -12.24
N LEU A 138 -26.59 5.10 -11.21
CA LEU A 138 -25.95 3.81 -10.91
C LEU A 138 -25.13 3.22 -12.08
N VAL A 139 -24.72 4.08 -13.03
CA VAL A 139 -23.89 3.72 -14.18
C VAL A 139 -22.43 4.03 -13.89
N LEU A 140 -21.52 3.20 -14.41
CA LEU A 140 -20.08 3.48 -14.43
C LEU A 140 -19.79 4.61 -15.43
N GLU A 141 -19.31 5.74 -14.95
CA GLU A 141 -18.75 6.80 -15.76
C GLU A 141 -17.26 6.54 -15.98
N PHE A 142 -16.88 6.27 -17.24
CA PHE A 142 -15.49 6.11 -17.62
C PHE A 142 -14.77 7.46 -17.53
N GLY A 143 -13.66 7.49 -16.79
CA GLY A 143 -12.83 8.69 -16.71
C GLY A 143 -11.93 8.82 -17.92
N GLU A 144 -11.78 10.05 -18.40
CA GLU A 144 -10.76 10.36 -19.40
C GLU A 144 -9.35 10.09 -18.84
N PRO A 145 -8.37 9.73 -19.69
CA PRO A 145 -7.01 9.50 -19.25
C PRO A 145 -6.37 10.78 -18.67
N GLU A 146 -5.91 10.73 -17.42
CA GLU A 146 -5.26 11.84 -16.74
C GLU A 146 -3.73 11.68 -16.74
N THR A 147 -3.01 12.80 -16.83
CA THR A 147 -1.56 12.86 -16.57
C THR A 147 -1.26 12.65 -15.08
N ASN A 148 -0.05 12.21 -14.73
CA ASN A 148 0.36 12.02 -13.34
C ASN A 148 0.28 13.33 -12.55
N ALA A 149 0.55 14.48 -13.17
CA ALA A 149 0.37 15.79 -12.54
C ALA A 149 -1.10 16.06 -12.17
N GLN A 150 -2.05 15.70 -13.03
CA GLN A 150 -3.49 15.80 -12.73
C GLN A 150 -3.91 14.82 -11.62
N VAL A 151 -3.41 13.58 -11.64
CA VAL A 151 -3.69 12.59 -10.59
C VAL A 151 -3.10 13.04 -9.25
N TYR A 152 -1.89 13.63 -9.23
CA TYR A 152 -1.32 14.24 -8.03
C TYR A 152 -2.14 15.44 -7.53
N ALA A 153 -2.65 16.28 -8.44
CA ALA A 153 -3.54 17.37 -8.07
C ALA A 153 -4.84 16.86 -7.43
N ARG A 154 -5.40 15.75 -7.92
CA ARG A 154 -6.54 15.06 -7.29
C ARG A 154 -6.20 14.52 -5.90
N ALA A 155 -5.07 13.83 -5.77
CA ALA A 155 -4.62 13.31 -4.49
C ALA A 155 -4.47 14.44 -3.46
N LYS A 156 -3.86 15.56 -3.86
CA LYS A 156 -3.75 16.76 -3.02
C LYS A 156 -5.13 17.30 -2.63
N ALA A 157 -6.06 17.43 -3.57
CA ALA A 157 -7.42 17.90 -3.28
C ALA A 157 -8.17 16.97 -2.30
N SER A 158 -7.95 15.65 -2.41
CA SER A 158 -8.44 14.67 -1.43
C SER A 158 -7.86 14.95 -0.04
N PHE A 159 -6.56 15.17 0.10
CA PHE A 159 -5.92 15.48 1.38
C PHE A 159 -6.33 16.85 1.95
N ASP A 160 -6.49 17.86 1.10
CA ASP A 160 -7.00 19.19 1.49
C ASP A 160 -8.41 19.04 2.09
N THR A 161 -9.29 18.27 1.44
CA THR A 161 -10.66 18.01 1.91
C THR A 161 -10.68 17.16 3.19
N ALA A 162 -9.80 16.16 3.30
CA ALA A 162 -9.63 15.39 4.55
C ALA A 162 -9.28 16.31 5.72
N THR A 163 -8.37 17.27 5.49
CA THR A 163 -7.92 18.21 6.52
C THR A 163 -9.04 19.12 7.00
N SER A 164 -9.80 19.71 6.07
CA SER A 164 -10.90 20.62 6.41
C SER A 164 -12.10 19.91 7.04
N THR A 165 -12.30 18.63 6.75
CA THR A 165 -13.45 17.84 7.24
C THR A 165 -13.19 17.15 8.59
N ALA A 166 -11.93 16.98 8.99
CA ALA A 166 -11.52 16.07 10.07
C ALA A 166 -12.19 16.26 11.45
N GLY A 167 -12.78 17.41 11.78
CA GLY A 167 -13.37 17.67 13.11
C GLY A 167 -12.32 17.72 14.23
N THR A 168 -12.70 17.88 15.49
CA THR A 168 -11.76 18.18 16.59
C THR A 168 -11.50 17.03 17.57
N ASN A 169 -11.80 15.79 17.19
CA ASN A 169 -11.51 14.61 18.01
C ASN A 169 -10.16 13.96 17.62
N ALA A 170 -9.73 12.98 18.41
CA ALA A 170 -8.45 12.28 18.20
C ALA A 170 -8.32 11.64 16.80
N ARG A 171 -9.41 11.10 16.24
CA ARG A 171 -9.40 10.56 14.87
C ARG A 171 -9.19 11.67 13.85
N GLY A 172 -9.84 12.82 14.04
CA GLY A 172 -9.65 14.01 13.25
C GLY A 172 -8.22 14.53 13.29
N ASP A 173 -7.60 14.53 14.48
CA ASP A 173 -6.18 14.89 14.63
C ASP A 173 -5.28 13.94 13.83
N SER A 174 -5.50 12.63 13.94
CA SER A 174 -4.77 11.65 13.14
C SER A 174 -4.97 11.84 11.64
N VAL A 175 -6.20 12.09 11.17
CA VAL A 175 -6.49 12.33 9.75
C VAL A 175 -5.80 13.61 9.24
N ARG A 176 -5.72 14.67 10.05
CA ARG A 176 -4.96 15.88 9.68
C ARG A 176 -3.47 15.60 9.49
N ILE A 177 -2.87 14.82 10.40
CA ILE A 177 -1.46 14.43 10.29
C ILE A 177 -1.25 13.57 9.04
N LEU A 178 -2.11 12.58 8.82
CA LEU A 178 -2.08 11.71 7.64
C LEU A 178 -2.22 12.48 6.33
N ALA A 179 -3.12 13.46 6.28
CA ALA A 179 -3.30 14.31 5.12
C ALA A 179 -2.07 15.21 4.88
N ARG A 180 -1.41 15.72 5.93
CA ARG A 180 -0.13 16.45 5.81
C ARG A 180 0.98 15.56 5.25
N ILE A 181 1.13 14.33 5.74
CA ILE A 181 2.10 13.36 5.20
C ILE A 181 1.80 13.09 3.72
N GLY A 182 0.52 12.88 3.38
CA GLY A 182 0.08 12.71 1.99
C GLY A 182 0.44 13.90 1.09
N ARG A 183 0.19 15.13 1.53
CA ARG A 183 0.57 16.33 0.78
C ARG A 183 2.08 16.51 0.67
N ALA A 184 2.83 16.20 1.72
CA ALA A 184 4.29 16.23 1.69
C ALA A 184 4.84 15.25 0.63
N ARG A 185 4.29 14.03 0.59
CA ARG A 185 4.62 13.00 -0.40
C ARG A 185 4.29 13.44 -1.82
N VAL A 186 3.08 13.96 -2.05
CA VAL A 186 2.65 14.49 -3.36
C VAL A 186 3.53 15.66 -3.82
N ALA A 187 3.92 16.56 -2.91
CA ALA A 187 4.82 17.67 -3.22
C ALA A 187 6.22 17.16 -3.57
N ALA A 188 6.76 16.22 -2.79
CA ALA A 188 8.06 15.60 -3.04
C ALA A 188 8.13 14.90 -4.41
N ASN A 189 7.10 14.12 -4.76
CA ASN A 189 7.03 13.42 -6.06
C ASN A 189 6.96 14.37 -7.25
N GLN A 190 6.51 15.61 -7.04
CA GLN A 190 6.49 16.66 -8.06
C GLN A 190 7.75 17.54 -8.02
N GLY A 191 8.77 17.17 -7.25
CA GLY A 191 10.01 17.95 -7.08
C GLY A 191 9.84 19.24 -6.28
N GLN A 192 8.72 19.41 -5.59
CA GLN A 192 8.39 20.60 -4.80
C GLN A 192 8.92 20.46 -3.36
N TRP A 193 10.23 20.30 -3.21
CA TRP A 193 10.88 19.98 -1.92
C TRP A 193 10.60 21.01 -0.82
N ALA A 194 10.56 22.30 -1.14
CA ALA A 194 10.25 23.35 -0.17
C ALA A 194 8.79 23.25 0.34
N ALA A 195 7.85 22.89 -0.52
CA ALA A 195 6.46 22.68 -0.12
C ALA A 195 6.31 21.40 0.72
N ALA A 196 7.02 20.32 0.35
CA ALA A 196 7.06 19.08 1.12
C ALA A 196 7.60 19.32 2.54
N LEU A 197 8.71 20.06 2.65
CA LEU A 197 9.30 20.42 3.94
C LEU A 197 8.32 21.24 4.79
N THR A 198 7.65 22.23 4.19
CA THR A 198 6.65 23.05 4.89
C THR A 198 5.51 22.22 5.47
N GLU A 199 5.03 21.19 4.76
CA GLU A 199 3.99 20.29 5.29
C GLU A 199 4.48 19.50 6.52
N VAL A 200 5.73 19.05 6.53
CA VAL A 200 6.32 18.27 7.63
C VAL A 200 6.66 19.15 8.84
N THR A 201 7.28 20.31 8.62
CA THR A 201 7.77 21.21 9.68
C THR A 201 6.77 22.29 10.08
N GLY A 202 5.61 22.38 9.41
CA GLY A 202 4.54 23.31 9.76
C GLY A 202 4.09 23.12 11.21
N THR A 203 3.47 24.13 11.83
CA THR A 203 3.18 24.13 13.28
C THR A 203 1.83 23.48 13.62
N PRO A 204 1.76 22.47 14.52
CA PRO A 204 2.89 21.77 15.14
C PRO A 204 3.58 20.82 14.16
N ALA A 205 4.90 20.63 14.28
CA ALA A 205 5.63 19.72 13.40
C ALA A 205 5.05 18.30 13.49
N ILE A 206 5.12 17.53 12.39
CA ILE A 206 4.74 16.11 12.43
C ILE A 206 5.72 15.41 13.38
N SER A 207 5.17 14.72 14.36
CA SER A 207 5.99 13.98 15.32
C SER A 207 6.65 12.79 14.65
N ASP A 208 7.95 12.63 14.91
CA ASP A 208 8.78 11.51 14.46
C ASP A 208 8.34 10.14 14.98
N VAL A 209 7.44 10.10 15.98
CA VAL A 209 6.82 8.86 16.49
C VAL A 209 5.42 8.60 15.96
N PHE A 210 4.84 9.49 15.15
CA PHE A 210 3.52 9.25 14.55
C PHE A 210 3.59 8.04 13.60
N ARG A 211 2.73 7.04 13.81
CA ARG A 211 2.64 5.87 12.94
C ARG A 211 1.17 5.55 12.68
N TYR A 212 0.83 5.34 11.41
CA TYR A 212 -0.42 4.70 11.03
C TYR A 212 -0.13 3.32 10.46
N GLN A 213 -0.66 2.31 11.13
CA GLN A 213 -0.27 0.93 10.94
C GLN A 213 -1.46 0.05 10.54
N ASN A 214 -1.16 -0.96 9.73
CA ASN A 214 -2.04 -2.09 9.53
C ASN A 214 -1.69 -3.19 10.54
N PHE A 215 -2.71 -3.67 11.23
CA PHE A 215 -2.63 -4.81 12.13
C PHE A 215 -2.87 -6.10 11.36
N HIS A 216 -2.13 -7.15 11.69
CA HIS A 216 -2.22 -8.47 11.07
C HIS A 216 -2.35 -9.53 12.15
N GLN A 217 -3.07 -10.61 11.86
CA GLN A 217 -3.28 -11.70 12.81
C GLN A 217 -3.44 -13.04 12.08
N GLU A 218 -3.00 -14.11 12.73
CA GLU A 218 -3.30 -15.49 12.36
C GLU A 218 -4.81 -15.81 12.38
N GLY A 219 -5.30 -16.52 11.34
CA GLY A 219 -6.67 -17.04 11.27
C GLY A 219 -7.71 -16.12 10.64
N VAL A 220 -7.34 -14.88 10.29
CA VAL A 220 -8.17 -13.94 9.52
C VAL A 220 -7.57 -13.67 8.14
N SER A 221 -8.37 -13.11 7.22
CA SER A 221 -8.00 -12.84 5.82
C SER A 221 -6.93 -11.75 5.61
N SER A 222 -6.25 -11.30 6.67
CA SER A 222 -5.19 -10.27 6.63
C SER A 222 -3.92 -10.76 7.34
N THR A 223 -3.05 -11.43 6.58
CA THR A 223 -1.67 -11.76 6.99
C THR A 223 -0.72 -10.70 6.46
N ASN A 224 0.30 -10.33 7.24
CA ASN A 224 1.39 -9.46 6.80
C ASN A 224 2.11 -10.09 5.59
N GLN A 225 1.85 -9.56 4.40
CA GLN A 225 2.44 -10.09 3.16
C GLN A 225 3.91 -9.73 3.01
N ILE A 226 4.39 -8.67 3.66
CA ILE A 226 5.83 -8.38 3.66
C ILE A 226 6.58 -9.52 4.33
N TRP A 227 6.11 -9.97 5.50
CA TRP A 227 6.68 -11.16 6.12
C TRP A 227 6.44 -12.42 5.30
N ALA A 228 5.21 -12.64 4.83
CA ALA A 228 4.82 -13.88 4.18
C ALA A 228 5.56 -14.11 2.86
N LEU A 229 5.78 -13.06 2.07
CA LEU A 229 6.45 -13.15 0.77
C LEU A 229 7.96 -12.96 0.91
N ASN A 230 8.43 -12.03 1.73
CA ASN A 230 9.88 -11.74 1.81
C ASN A 230 10.58 -12.76 2.71
N ASN A 231 10.11 -12.97 3.94
CA ASN A 231 10.84 -13.74 4.95
C ASN A 231 10.47 -15.23 4.91
N SER A 232 9.17 -15.54 4.90
CA SER A 232 8.67 -16.92 4.92
C SER A 232 8.75 -17.58 3.54
N GLY A 233 8.18 -16.91 2.54
CA GLY A 233 8.16 -17.37 1.15
C GLY A 233 9.49 -17.23 0.42
N ARG A 234 10.37 -16.33 0.89
CA ARG A 234 11.69 -16.04 0.30
C ARG A 234 11.61 -15.61 -1.17
N ARG A 235 10.52 -14.92 -1.51
CA ARG A 235 10.12 -14.48 -2.85
C ARG A 235 10.60 -13.07 -3.19
N TYR A 236 10.75 -12.24 -2.16
CA TYR A 236 11.33 -10.91 -2.25
C TYR A 236 12.54 -10.87 -1.33
N VAL A 237 13.71 -10.68 -1.93
CA VAL A 237 15.00 -10.65 -1.22
C VAL A 237 15.52 -9.23 -1.32
N ILE A 238 16.23 -8.72 -0.31
CA ILE A 238 16.83 -7.39 -0.45
C ILE A 238 17.83 -7.41 -1.61
N GLY A 239 17.73 -6.42 -2.49
CA GLY A 239 18.57 -6.30 -3.67
C GLY A 239 20.04 -6.06 -3.33
N GLU A 240 20.93 -6.65 -4.11
CA GLU A 240 22.39 -6.53 -3.96
C GLU A 240 23.05 -6.39 -5.32
N ARG A 241 23.13 -5.15 -5.82
CA ARG A 241 23.80 -4.84 -7.09
C ARG A 241 23.32 -5.73 -8.25
N ASP A 242 22.03 -6.04 -8.26
CA ASP A 242 21.44 -6.90 -9.27
C ASP A 242 21.69 -6.34 -10.68
N GLY A 243 21.91 -7.24 -11.65
CA GLY A 243 22.23 -6.86 -13.03
C GLY A 243 23.57 -6.13 -13.22
N GLY A 244 24.43 -6.03 -12.21
CA GLY A 244 25.76 -5.41 -12.28
C GLY A 244 25.77 -3.87 -12.20
N VAL A 245 24.60 -3.24 -12.26
CA VAL A 245 24.40 -1.78 -12.14
C VAL A 245 23.38 -1.39 -11.07
N GLY A 246 22.73 -2.37 -10.43
CA GLY A 246 21.68 -2.13 -9.44
C GLY A 246 22.18 -1.46 -8.17
N ILE A 247 21.24 -0.87 -7.43
CA ILE A 247 21.54 -0.24 -6.14
C ILE A 247 21.97 -1.33 -5.14
N ASN A 248 22.98 -1.01 -4.35
CA ASN A 248 23.48 -1.89 -3.31
C ASN A 248 22.67 -1.66 -2.03
N PHE A 249 21.52 -2.30 -1.85
CA PHE A 249 20.74 -2.14 -0.62
C PHE A 249 21.26 -3.01 0.53
N ALA A 250 21.67 -4.24 0.27
CA ALA A 250 22.16 -5.12 1.32
C ALA A 250 23.56 -4.70 1.84
N THR A 251 24.62 -4.81 1.04
CA THR A 251 25.99 -4.60 1.53
C THR A 251 26.35 -3.13 1.78
N ALA A 252 25.55 -2.16 1.31
CA ALA A 252 25.71 -0.76 1.72
C ALA A 252 25.30 -0.50 3.18
N ARG A 253 24.58 -1.43 3.82
CA ARG A 253 24.12 -1.32 5.21
C ARG A 253 23.32 -0.03 5.47
N ASP A 254 22.36 0.26 4.60
CA ASP A 254 21.45 1.39 4.82
C ASP A 254 20.70 1.19 6.16
N PRO A 255 20.83 2.13 7.12
CA PRO A 255 20.19 1.98 8.43
C PRO A 255 18.66 1.96 8.36
N ARG A 256 18.06 2.41 7.26
CA ARG A 256 16.61 2.37 7.01
C ARG A 256 16.12 0.98 6.61
N LEU A 257 17.03 0.11 6.13
CA LEU A 257 16.72 -1.24 5.69
C LEU A 257 17.57 -2.27 6.46
N PRO A 258 17.32 -2.46 7.77
CA PRO A 258 18.02 -3.46 8.55
C PRO A 258 17.72 -4.88 8.03
N TRP A 259 18.75 -5.73 8.01
CA TRP A 259 18.65 -7.09 7.47
C TRP A 259 19.56 -8.10 8.19
N CYS A 260 19.27 -9.39 8.03
CA CYS A 260 20.17 -10.51 8.39
C CYS A 260 20.40 -11.47 7.21
N LEU A 261 21.53 -12.18 7.19
CA LEU A 261 21.68 -13.30 6.27
C LEU A 261 20.81 -14.45 6.76
N GLY A 262 20.05 -15.05 5.85
CA GLY A 262 19.28 -16.26 6.16
C GLY A 262 20.15 -17.32 6.84
N ASN A 263 19.58 -18.00 7.84
CA ASN A 263 20.26 -18.97 8.71
C ASN A 263 21.26 -18.39 9.75
N ASP A 264 21.49 -17.06 9.79
CA ASP A 264 22.26 -16.44 10.87
C ASP A 264 21.48 -16.42 12.19
N ALA A 265 22.19 -16.14 13.30
CA ALA A 265 21.62 -16.12 14.65
C ALA A 265 20.41 -15.18 14.77
N VAL A 266 20.47 -14.00 14.15
CA VAL A 266 19.35 -13.03 14.14
C VAL A 266 18.16 -13.58 13.34
N CYS A 267 18.39 -14.08 12.13
CA CYS A 267 17.34 -14.67 11.29
C CYS A 267 16.65 -15.87 11.96
N LYS A 268 17.42 -16.71 12.66
CA LYS A 268 16.90 -17.85 13.42
C LYS A 268 16.00 -17.45 14.58
N SER A 269 16.20 -16.28 15.19
CA SER A 269 15.39 -15.86 16.34
C SER A 269 13.93 -15.61 15.98
N PHE A 270 13.61 -15.43 14.70
CA PHE A 270 12.24 -15.29 14.17
C PHE A 270 11.90 -16.37 13.12
N GLY A 271 12.60 -17.51 13.15
CA GLY A 271 12.23 -18.71 12.41
C GLY A 271 12.78 -18.83 10.98
N VAL A 272 13.65 -17.92 10.53
CA VAL A 272 14.29 -18.02 9.20
C VAL A 272 15.57 -18.84 9.28
N THR A 273 15.49 -20.09 8.83
CA THR A 273 16.58 -21.09 8.91
C THR A 273 17.25 -21.40 7.57
N SER A 274 16.68 -20.96 6.45
CA SER A 274 17.30 -21.15 5.14
C SER A 274 18.33 -20.06 4.87
N SER A 275 19.46 -20.44 4.29
CA SER A 275 20.50 -19.51 3.82
C SER A 275 20.30 -19.04 2.39
N THR A 276 19.28 -19.56 1.70
CA THR A 276 19.02 -19.29 0.28
C THR A 276 17.60 -18.82 0.06
N SER A 277 17.43 -17.98 -0.96
CA SER A 277 16.13 -17.60 -1.53
C SER A 277 15.42 -18.82 -2.13
N PHE A 278 14.17 -18.66 -2.53
CA PHE A 278 13.40 -19.76 -3.12
C PHE A 278 14.04 -20.30 -4.41
N ASP A 279 14.54 -19.39 -5.27
CA ASP A 279 15.26 -19.69 -6.51
C ASP A 279 16.66 -20.31 -6.31
N GLY A 280 17.20 -20.28 -5.09
CA GLY A 280 18.49 -20.87 -4.75
C GLY A 280 18.48 -22.39 -4.51
N ASN A 281 17.33 -23.06 -4.65
CA ASN A 281 17.12 -24.45 -4.23
C ASN A 281 16.99 -25.47 -5.39
N PHE A 282 17.33 -25.09 -6.63
CA PHE A 282 17.23 -25.99 -7.79
C PHE A 282 18.48 -26.87 -7.98
N GLY A 283 18.60 -27.89 -7.12
CA GLY A 283 19.40 -29.11 -7.36
C GLY A 283 20.93 -29.01 -7.15
N PRO A 284 21.60 -30.13 -6.85
CA PRO A 284 23.06 -30.17 -6.74
C PRO A 284 23.71 -29.96 -8.12
N GLY A 285 24.64 -29.01 -8.21
CA GLY A 285 25.44 -28.76 -9.42
C GLY A 285 25.01 -27.56 -10.27
N THR A 286 23.94 -26.84 -9.90
CA THR A 286 23.70 -25.50 -10.43
C THR A 286 24.62 -24.52 -9.69
N THR A 287 25.47 -23.81 -10.43
CA THR A 287 26.21 -22.65 -9.90
C THR A 287 25.18 -21.72 -9.29
N ARG A 288 25.27 -21.45 -7.97
CA ARG A 288 24.37 -20.57 -7.19
C ARG A 288 23.67 -19.50 -8.06
N ILE A 289 22.46 -19.80 -8.55
CA ILE A 289 21.64 -18.81 -9.26
C ILE A 289 20.96 -17.90 -8.22
N GLY A 290 20.64 -18.45 -7.05
CA GLY A 290 20.23 -17.70 -5.87
C GLY A 290 21.44 -17.15 -5.12
N GLY A 291 21.56 -15.83 -5.07
CA GLY A 291 22.52 -15.13 -4.21
C GLY A 291 22.24 -15.38 -2.70
N PRO A 292 23.01 -14.76 -1.81
CA PRO A 292 22.71 -14.77 -0.37
C PRO A 292 21.28 -14.28 -0.10
N PHE A 293 20.57 -14.96 0.81
CA PHE A 293 19.24 -14.52 1.23
C PHE A 293 19.34 -13.40 2.27
N TYR A 294 19.26 -12.16 1.80
CA TYR A 294 19.17 -10.97 2.67
C TYR A 294 17.73 -10.74 3.11
N VAL A 295 17.49 -10.95 4.41
CA VAL A 295 16.15 -10.96 5.01
C VAL A 295 15.90 -9.65 5.72
N GLN A 296 14.82 -8.95 5.36
CA GLN A 296 14.44 -7.70 6.03
C GLN A 296 14.05 -7.93 7.49
N LEU A 297 14.43 -6.98 8.35
CA LEU A 297 14.16 -6.98 9.80
C LEU A 297 13.14 -5.93 10.25
N ILE A 298 12.52 -5.19 9.32
CA ILE A 298 11.56 -4.13 9.64
C ILE A 298 10.25 -4.74 10.16
N TRP A 299 9.73 -5.74 9.44
CA TRP A 299 8.53 -6.48 9.82
C TRP A 299 8.79 -8.00 9.71
N PRO A 300 9.61 -8.57 10.62
CA PRO A 300 10.18 -9.91 10.45
C PRO A 300 9.25 -11.06 10.82
N SER A 301 8.06 -10.78 11.35
CA SER A 301 7.08 -11.76 11.80
C SER A 301 5.69 -11.51 11.22
N ARG A 302 4.86 -12.55 11.30
CA ARG A 302 3.50 -12.57 10.76
C ARG A 302 2.58 -11.49 11.32
N ASP A 303 2.70 -11.20 12.61
CA ASP A 303 1.79 -10.31 13.33
C ASP A 303 2.37 -8.91 13.52
N ASN A 304 3.54 -8.62 12.91
CA ASN A 304 4.11 -7.28 12.94
C ASN A 304 3.12 -6.26 12.35
N GLU A 305 2.93 -5.15 13.07
CA GLU A 305 2.18 -4.01 12.60
C GLU A 305 2.96 -3.26 11.51
N VAL A 306 2.41 -3.23 10.30
CA VAL A 306 3.09 -2.62 9.16
C VAL A 306 2.70 -1.15 9.07
N THR A 307 3.69 -0.27 9.21
CA THR A 307 3.49 1.18 9.06
C THR A 307 3.26 1.52 7.59
N ILE A 308 2.16 2.21 7.28
CA ILE A 308 1.85 2.66 5.91
C ILE A 308 1.93 4.17 5.74
N SER A 309 2.01 4.93 6.84
CA SER A 309 2.26 6.36 6.86
C SER A 309 2.88 6.76 8.19
N SER A 310 3.93 7.58 8.15
CA SER A 310 4.72 8.05 9.30
C SER A 310 5.32 9.41 9.03
#